data_AF-A0A485JH56-F1
#
_entry.id   AF-A0A485JH56-F1
#
_cell.length_a   1.000
_cell.length_b   1.000
_cell.length_c   1.000
_cell.angle_alpha   90.00
_cell.angle_beta   90.00
_cell.angle_gamma   90.00
#
_symmetry.space_group_name_H-M   'P 1'
#
loop_
_entity.id
_entity.type
_entity.pdbx_description
1 polymer ?
#
loop_
_entity_poly.entity_id
_entity_poly.type
_entity_poly.pdbx_seq_one_letter_code
_entity_poly.pdbx_strand_id
1 'polypeptide(L)'
;MELKATTLGKRLAQHPYDRAVILNAGIKVSGDRHEYLIPFNQLLAIHCKRGLVWGELEFVLPGEKVVRLHGTEWGETQRFYHHLDAHWRRWSSEMSEIASGVLQQQLDLIATRTGENKWLTREQTSGVQQQIRQALSALPLPVNRLEEFDNCREAWRKCQAWLKDIESARLQHNQAYTEAMLTEYADFFRQVESSPLNPAQARAVVNGEHSLLVLAGAGSGKTSVLVARAGWLLARGEASPEQILLLAFGRKAAEEMDERIRERLHTEDITTRTFHALALHIIQQGSKKSSDSQQTGK
;
A
#
# COMPACT_ATOMS: atom_id res chain seq x y z
N MET A 1 20.45 -18.69 33.10
CA MET A 1 20.22 -18.13 34.46
C MET A 1 18.81 -18.50 34.89
N GLU A 2 18.61 -18.78 36.18
CA GLU A 2 17.33 -19.20 36.77
C GLU A 2 16.97 -18.29 37.95
N LEU A 3 15.68 -18.03 38.14
CA LEU A 3 15.11 -17.32 39.29
C LEU A 3 14.01 -18.19 39.92
N LYS A 4 13.97 -18.28 41.25
CA LYS A 4 12.99 -19.07 42.00
C LYS A 4 12.32 -18.22 43.07
N ALA A 5 11.03 -18.45 43.28
CA ALA A 5 10.30 -17.89 44.41
C ALA A 5 10.77 -18.55 45.72
N THR A 6 10.76 -17.77 46.79
CA THR A 6 11.02 -18.27 48.14
C THR A 6 9.89 -19.21 48.61
N THR A 7 10.17 -20.11 49.55
CA THR A 7 9.16 -21.05 50.08
C THR A 7 7.94 -20.33 50.68
N LEU A 8 8.17 -19.20 51.36
CA LEU A 8 7.12 -18.32 51.88
C LEU A 8 6.39 -17.59 50.76
N GLY A 9 7.13 -17.04 49.78
CA GLY A 9 6.56 -16.39 48.61
C GLY A 9 5.66 -17.32 47.79
N LYS A 10 6.05 -18.59 47.60
CA LYS A 10 5.26 -19.62 46.92
C LYS A 10 3.93 -19.90 47.62
N ARG A 11 3.93 -19.99 48.96
CA ARG A 11 2.72 -20.24 49.75
C ARG A 11 1.76 -19.04 49.78
N LEU A 12 2.31 -17.82 49.82
CA LEU A 12 1.52 -16.59 49.97
C LEU A 12 1.02 -16.02 48.64
N ALA A 13 1.77 -16.18 47.55
CA ALA A 13 1.39 -15.60 46.26
C ALA A 13 0.25 -16.36 45.56
N GLN A 14 0.01 -17.63 45.90
CA GLN A 14 -0.95 -18.53 45.22
C GLN A 14 -0.89 -18.46 43.68
N HIS A 15 0.26 -18.09 43.12
CA HIS A 15 0.46 -17.95 41.68
C HIS A 15 0.85 -19.31 41.08
N PRO A 16 0.45 -19.59 39.83
CA PRO A 16 0.70 -20.89 39.18
C PRO A 16 2.18 -21.12 38.84
N TYR A 17 3.01 -20.09 38.95
CA TYR A 17 4.42 -20.11 38.58
C TYR A 17 5.30 -19.63 39.73
N ASP A 18 6.39 -20.36 39.98
CA ASP A 18 7.36 -20.08 41.04
C ASP A 18 8.81 -20.06 40.53
N ARG A 19 9.04 -20.26 39.24
CA ARG A 19 10.37 -20.36 38.64
C ARG A 19 10.38 -19.76 37.25
N ALA A 20 11.48 -19.08 36.91
CA ALA A 20 11.77 -18.64 35.55
C ALA A 20 13.19 -19.02 35.11
N VAL A 21 13.34 -19.44 33.86
CA VAL A 21 14.61 -19.82 33.24
C VAL A 21 14.74 -19.12 31.90
N ILE A 22 15.85 -18.41 31.71
CA ILE A 22 16.17 -17.74 30.45
C ILE A 22 16.68 -18.78 29.45
N LEU A 23 16.11 -18.78 28.25
CA LEU A 23 16.48 -19.64 27.13
C LEU A 23 17.15 -18.79 26.03
N ASN A 24 17.63 -19.45 24.98
CA ASN A 24 18.30 -18.76 23.87
C ASN A 24 17.40 -17.71 23.19
N ALA A 25 16.14 -18.06 22.91
CA ALA A 25 15.18 -17.19 22.21
C ALA A 25 13.83 -17.11 22.95
N GLY A 26 13.87 -17.09 24.28
CA GLY A 26 12.66 -17.08 25.09
C GLY A 26 12.92 -17.14 26.58
N ILE A 27 11.84 -17.14 27.34
CA ILE A 27 11.85 -17.40 28.77
C ILE A 27 10.83 -18.49 29.08
N LYS A 28 11.25 -19.47 29.87
CA LYS A 28 10.36 -20.46 30.45
C LYS A 28 9.93 -19.99 31.83
N VAL A 29 8.64 -20.03 32.09
CA VAL A 29 8.04 -19.81 33.40
C VAL A 29 7.33 -21.09 33.83
N SER A 30 7.58 -21.59 35.04
CA SER A 30 7.08 -22.88 35.50
C SER A 30 6.67 -22.86 36.97
N GLY A 31 5.80 -23.79 37.36
CA GLY A 31 5.45 -24.14 38.73
C GLY A 31 5.11 -25.63 38.84
N ASP A 32 4.52 -26.06 39.95
CA ASP A 32 4.33 -27.50 40.24
C ASP A 32 3.46 -28.26 39.23
N ARG A 33 2.54 -27.58 38.55
CA ARG A 33 1.57 -28.19 37.60
C ARG A 33 1.48 -27.48 36.25
N HIS A 34 2.23 -26.39 36.07
CA HIS A 34 2.10 -25.53 34.89
C HIS A 34 3.48 -25.15 34.37
N GLU A 35 3.65 -25.23 33.05
CA GLU A 35 4.83 -24.77 32.34
C GLU A 35 4.36 -23.91 31.17
N TYR A 36 4.95 -22.73 31.01
CA TYR A 36 4.64 -21.82 29.93
C TYR A 36 5.94 -21.30 29.30
N LEU A 37 6.09 -21.56 28.01
CA LEU A 37 7.18 -21.02 27.21
C LEU A 37 6.74 -19.69 26.61
N ILE A 38 7.52 -18.64 26.83
CA ILE A 38 7.34 -17.32 26.23
C ILE A 38 8.48 -17.09 25.23
N PRO A 39 8.24 -17.31 23.93
CA PRO A 39 9.18 -16.92 22.89
C PRO A 39 9.43 -15.41 22.89
N PHE A 40 10.65 -14.97 22.60
CA PHE A 40 10.97 -13.54 22.53
C PHE A 40 10.21 -12.79 21.44
N ASN A 41 9.83 -13.45 20.35
CA ASN A 41 9.01 -12.89 19.28
C ASN A 41 7.53 -12.66 19.69
N GLN A 42 7.13 -13.07 20.88
CA GLN A 42 5.80 -12.80 21.46
C GLN A 42 5.86 -11.82 22.64
N LEU A 43 7.05 -11.43 23.07
CA LEU A 43 7.22 -10.57 24.23
C LEU A 43 7.11 -9.10 23.82
N LEU A 44 6.27 -8.34 24.52
CA LEU A 44 6.03 -6.92 24.28
C LEU A 44 6.78 -6.02 25.26
N ALA A 45 6.80 -6.41 26.52
CA ALA A 45 7.49 -5.71 27.59
C ALA A 45 7.79 -6.66 28.76
N ILE A 46 8.80 -6.30 29.53
CA ILE A 46 9.14 -6.94 30.80
C ILE A 46 9.09 -5.86 31.87
N HIS A 47 8.23 -6.01 32.86
CA HIS A 47 8.15 -5.10 34.00
C HIS A 47 8.72 -5.78 35.24
N CYS A 48 9.61 -5.07 35.94
CA CYS A 48 10.16 -5.50 37.22
C CYS A 48 9.64 -4.57 38.31
N LYS A 49 8.84 -5.11 39.23
CA LYS A 49 8.19 -4.35 40.31
C LYS A 49 8.71 -4.81 41.67
N ARG A 50 8.85 -3.85 42.60
CA ARG A 50 9.14 -4.13 44.00
C ARG A 50 7.83 -4.15 44.79
N GLY A 51 7.48 -5.29 45.36
CA GLY A 51 6.39 -5.42 46.32
C GLY A 51 6.83 -5.09 47.75
N LEU A 52 5.91 -5.25 48.71
CA LEU A 52 6.14 -5.00 50.14
C LEU A 52 7.27 -5.88 50.72
N VAL A 53 7.36 -7.14 50.27
CA VAL A 53 8.31 -8.13 50.79
C VAL A 53 9.12 -8.82 49.66
N TRP A 54 8.55 -8.97 48.47
CA TRP A 54 9.15 -9.68 47.34
C TRP A 54 9.18 -8.85 46.06
N GLY A 55 10.02 -9.24 45.12
CA GLY A 55 10.00 -8.77 43.74
C GLY A 55 9.00 -9.54 42.87
N GLU A 56 8.53 -8.87 41.83
CA GLU A 56 7.60 -9.36 40.82
C GLU A 56 8.12 -9.08 39.40
N LEU A 57 7.97 -10.05 38.51
CA LEU A 57 8.17 -9.88 37.07
C LEU A 57 6.86 -10.08 36.32
N GLU A 58 6.54 -9.16 35.42
CA GLU A 58 5.43 -9.28 34.49
C GLU A 58 5.96 -9.33 33.05
N PHE A 59 5.49 -10.33 32.30
CA PHE A 59 5.76 -10.51 30.88
C PHE A 59 4.50 -10.15 30.10
N VAL A 60 4.54 -9.05 29.35
CA VAL A 60 3.41 -8.56 28.56
C VAL A 60 3.44 -9.23 27.19
N LEU A 61 2.32 -9.82 26.78
CA LEU A 61 2.13 -10.54 25.52
C LEU A 61 0.98 -9.89 24.72
N PRO A 62 0.86 -10.19 23.41
CA PRO A 62 -0.28 -9.75 22.60
C PRO A 62 -1.64 -10.14 23.19
N GLY A 63 -2.67 -9.37 22.86
CA GLY A 63 -4.04 -9.62 23.30
C GLY A 63 -4.26 -9.38 24.80
N GLU A 64 -3.57 -8.39 25.37
CA GLU A 64 -3.66 -7.99 26.79
C GLU A 64 -3.30 -9.11 27.78
N LYS A 65 -2.61 -10.16 27.32
CA LYS A 65 -2.19 -11.28 28.16
C LYS A 65 -0.92 -10.90 28.93
N VAL A 66 -0.93 -11.17 30.24
CA VAL A 66 0.23 -10.96 31.12
C VAL A 66 0.56 -12.24 31.87
N VAL A 67 1.82 -12.66 31.83
CA VAL A 67 2.34 -13.77 32.64
C VAL A 67 3.14 -13.18 33.79
N ARG A 68 2.87 -13.60 35.04
CA ARG A 68 3.49 -13.06 36.24
C ARG A 68 4.31 -14.10 36.98
N LEU A 69 5.47 -13.69 37.50
CA LEU A 69 6.25 -14.43 38.48
C LEU A 69 6.37 -13.56 39.74
N HIS A 70 5.93 -14.09 40.88
CA HIS A 70 5.90 -13.36 42.16
C HIS A 70 6.61 -14.16 43.26
N GLY A 71 6.96 -13.50 44.36
CA GLY A 71 7.49 -14.17 45.57
C GLY A 71 9.01 -14.41 45.54
N THR A 72 9.73 -13.70 44.67
CA THR A 72 11.19 -13.79 44.50
C THR A 72 11.90 -12.75 45.35
N GLU A 73 13.13 -13.01 45.78
CA GLU A 73 13.90 -12.01 46.54
C GLU A 73 14.25 -10.82 45.66
N TRP A 74 13.98 -9.59 46.13
CA TRP A 74 14.11 -8.38 45.30
C TRP A 74 15.49 -8.24 44.61
N GLY A 75 16.58 -8.50 45.33
CA GLY A 75 17.93 -8.42 44.76
C GLY A 75 18.21 -9.49 43.70
N GLU A 76 17.57 -10.67 43.78
CA GLU A 76 17.63 -11.69 42.73
C GLU A 76 16.72 -11.34 41.55
N THR A 77 15.52 -10.81 41.81
CA THR A 77 14.58 -10.32 40.79
C THR A 77 15.25 -9.26 39.91
N GLN A 78 15.90 -8.26 40.51
CA GLN A 78 16.57 -7.19 39.77
C GLN A 78 17.72 -7.72 38.92
N ARG A 79 18.58 -8.58 39.48
CA ARG A 79 19.71 -9.18 38.74
C ARG A 79 19.22 -10.02 37.57
N PHE A 80 18.18 -10.82 37.79
CA PHE A 80 17.57 -11.63 36.74
C PHE A 80 16.92 -10.75 35.66
N TYR A 81 16.18 -9.71 36.05
CA TYR A 81 15.59 -8.75 35.13
C TYR A 81 16.63 -8.10 34.22
N HIS A 82 17.70 -7.54 34.78
CA HIS A 82 18.73 -6.88 33.98
C HIS A 82 19.40 -7.84 32.99
N HIS A 83 19.65 -9.09 33.39
CA HIS A 83 20.23 -10.09 32.50
C HIS A 83 19.26 -10.49 31.38
N LEU A 84 17.99 -10.72 31.72
CA LEU A 84 16.94 -11.05 30.75
C LEU A 84 16.68 -9.90 29.77
N ASP A 85 16.54 -8.67 30.27
CA ASP A 85 16.28 -7.48 29.45
C ASP A 85 17.45 -7.23 28.48
N ALA A 86 18.70 -7.33 28.95
CA ALA A 86 19.87 -7.23 28.08
C ALA A 86 19.89 -8.31 26.98
N HIS A 87 19.56 -9.56 27.34
CA HIS A 87 19.52 -10.67 26.39
C HIS A 87 18.40 -10.50 25.36
N TRP A 88 17.20 -10.14 25.82
CA TRP A 88 16.05 -9.89 24.96
C TRP A 88 16.24 -8.67 24.05
N ARG A 89 16.87 -7.59 24.53
CA ARG A 89 17.21 -6.42 23.70
C ARG A 89 18.22 -6.76 22.62
N ARG A 90 19.26 -7.54 22.94
CA ARG A 90 20.25 -8.00 21.94
C ARG A 90 19.58 -8.84 20.86
N TRP A 91 18.84 -9.86 21.27
CA TRP A 91 18.07 -10.69 20.34
C TRP A 91 17.09 -9.85 19.51
N SER A 92 16.41 -8.87 20.12
CA SER A 92 15.47 -8.00 19.41
C SER A 92 16.17 -7.12 18.37
N SER A 93 17.38 -6.63 18.66
CA SER A 93 18.19 -5.87 17.72
C SER A 93 18.68 -6.72 16.54
N GLU A 94 19.03 -7.99 16.77
CA GLU A 94 19.40 -8.90 15.69
C GLU A 94 18.20 -9.20 14.78
N MET A 95 17.02 -9.40 15.38
CA MET A 95 15.80 -9.65 14.62
C MET A 95 15.27 -8.40 13.90
N SER A 96 15.61 -7.19 14.36
CA SER A 96 15.19 -5.96 13.69
C SER A 96 15.89 -5.78 12.34
N GLU A 97 17.10 -6.31 12.15
CA GLU A 97 17.77 -6.34 10.84
C GLU A 97 16.98 -7.16 9.83
N ILE A 98 16.50 -8.34 10.24
CA ILE A 98 15.64 -9.19 9.39
C ILE A 98 14.31 -8.50 9.11
N ALA A 99 13.70 -7.90 10.13
CA ALA A 99 12.43 -7.19 9.98
C ALA A 99 12.54 -5.98 9.05
N SER A 100 13.62 -5.21 9.17
CA SER A 100 13.94 -4.09 8.28
C SER A 100 14.05 -4.56 6.83
N GLY A 101 14.76 -5.66 6.57
CA GLY A 101 14.85 -6.26 5.23
C GLY A 101 13.49 -6.64 4.63
N VAL A 102 12.61 -7.26 5.42
CA VAL A 102 11.24 -7.60 4.98
C VAL A 102 10.42 -6.33 4.68
N LEU A 103 10.50 -5.31 5.53
CA LEU A 103 9.80 -4.04 5.32
C LEU A 103 10.29 -3.33 4.05
N GLN A 104 11.61 -3.27 3.84
CA GLN A 104 12.20 -2.67 2.66
C GLN A 104 11.77 -3.41 1.39
N GLN A 105 11.79 -4.74 1.41
CA GLN A 105 11.30 -5.54 0.29
C GLN A 105 9.83 -5.22 -0.06
N GLN A 106 8.97 -4.98 0.95
CA GLN A 106 7.59 -4.56 0.66
C GLN A 106 7.53 -3.18 0.02
N LEU A 107 8.35 -2.23 0.46
CA LEU A 107 8.40 -0.91 -0.15
C LEU A 107 8.91 -0.96 -1.59
N ASP A 108 9.91 -1.80 -1.89
CA ASP A 108 10.43 -1.96 -3.24
C ASP A 108 9.39 -2.61 -4.17
N LEU A 109 8.64 -3.59 -3.67
CA LEU A 109 7.53 -4.21 -4.42
C LEU A 109 6.40 -3.21 -4.69
N ILE A 110 6.07 -2.36 -3.71
CA ILE A 110 5.10 -1.28 -3.88
C ILE A 110 5.62 -0.29 -4.92
N ALA A 111 6.86 0.20 -4.77
CA ALA A 111 7.49 1.14 -5.70
C ALA A 111 7.50 0.60 -7.14
N THR A 112 7.80 -0.69 -7.31
CA THR A 112 7.77 -1.36 -8.63
C THR A 112 6.37 -1.37 -9.25
N ARG A 113 5.33 -1.60 -8.43
CA ARG A 113 3.93 -1.57 -8.89
C ARG A 113 3.45 -0.17 -9.18
N THR A 114 3.85 0.80 -8.37
CA THR A 114 3.38 2.18 -8.48
C THR A 114 4.09 2.95 -9.58
N GLY A 115 5.37 2.65 -9.81
CA GLY A 115 6.23 3.32 -10.77
C GLY A 115 6.53 4.77 -10.37
N GLU A 116 7.78 5.18 -10.49
CA GLU A 116 8.11 6.60 -10.46
C GLU A 116 7.61 7.23 -11.77
N ASN A 117 6.97 8.41 -11.66
CA ASN A 117 6.43 9.17 -12.80
C ASN A 117 5.32 8.47 -13.61
N LYS A 118 4.47 7.68 -12.97
CA LYS A 118 3.26 7.11 -13.59
C LYS A 118 2.02 7.35 -12.74
N TRP A 119 0.87 7.41 -13.42
CA TRP A 119 -0.42 7.37 -12.74
C TRP A 119 -0.59 6.01 -12.04
N LEU A 120 -1.04 6.04 -10.80
CA LEU A 120 -1.35 4.87 -9.99
C LEU A 120 -2.84 4.55 -10.05
N THR A 121 -3.18 3.52 -10.83
CA THR A 121 -4.56 3.07 -10.99
C THR A 121 -5.06 2.31 -9.76
N ARG A 122 -6.38 2.23 -9.59
CA ARG A 122 -6.97 1.41 -8.53
C ARG A 122 -6.59 -0.08 -8.65
N GLU A 123 -6.49 -0.58 -9.87
CA GLU A 123 -6.11 -1.96 -10.16
C GLU A 123 -4.71 -2.27 -9.62
N GLN A 124 -3.73 -1.39 -9.88
CA GLN A 124 -2.35 -1.57 -9.39
C GLN A 124 -2.24 -1.58 -7.86
N THR A 125 -3.13 -0.87 -7.16
CA THR A 125 -3.18 -0.86 -5.70
C THR A 125 -3.92 -2.06 -5.10
N SER A 126 -4.62 -2.84 -5.93
CA SER A 126 -5.36 -4.01 -5.48
C SER A 126 -4.41 -5.05 -4.84
N GLY A 127 -4.83 -5.60 -3.70
CA GLY A 127 -4.07 -6.63 -2.98
C GLY A 127 -2.83 -6.14 -2.23
N VAL A 128 -2.41 -4.88 -2.35
CA VAL A 128 -1.22 -4.34 -1.66
C VAL A 128 -1.35 -4.50 -0.13
N GLN A 129 -2.50 -4.17 0.45
CA GLN A 129 -2.71 -4.34 1.90
C GLN A 129 -2.62 -5.80 2.34
N GLN A 130 -3.16 -6.74 1.55
CA GLN A 130 -3.09 -8.16 1.88
C GLN A 130 -1.65 -8.66 1.83
N GLN A 131 -0.89 -8.24 0.82
CA GLN A 131 0.52 -8.58 0.68
C GLN A 131 1.34 -8.04 1.86
N ILE A 132 1.14 -6.78 2.26
CA ILE A 132 1.83 -6.21 3.43
C ILE A 132 1.46 -7.01 4.68
N ARG A 133 0.17 -7.29 4.93
CA ARG A 133 -0.26 -8.08 6.10
C ARG A 133 0.38 -9.48 6.14
N GLN A 134 0.52 -10.13 4.99
CA GLN A 134 1.18 -11.43 4.87
C GLN A 134 2.69 -11.35 5.15
N ALA A 135 3.37 -10.29 4.70
CA ALA A 135 4.77 -10.08 5.02
C ALA A 135 4.98 -9.81 6.52
N LEU A 136 4.09 -9.02 7.14
CA LEU A 136 4.14 -8.70 8.55
C LEU A 136 3.92 -9.90 9.46
N SER A 137 3.10 -10.88 9.05
CA SER A 137 2.88 -12.09 9.86
C SER A 137 4.10 -13.01 9.91
N ALA A 138 5.04 -12.86 8.98
CA ALA A 138 6.29 -13.61 8.94
C ALA A 138 7.43 -12.93 9.71
N LEU A 139 7.19 -11.74 10.30
CA LEU A 139 8.23 -11.01 11.00
C LEU A 139 8.70 -11.77 12.26
N PRO A 140 10.01 -11.74 12.54
CA PRO A 140 10.56 -12.30 13.78
C PRO A 140 10.28 -11.41 15.00
N LEU A 141 9.63 -10.25 14.83
CA LEU A 141 9.31 -9.30 15.87
C LEU A 141 7.81 -8.95 15.86
N PRO A 142 7.23 -8.67 17.04
CA PRO A 142 5.90 -8.08 17.13
C PRO A 142 5.82 -6.72 16.40
N VAL A 143 4.80 -6.54 15.56
CA VAL A 143 4.62 -5.30 14.77
C VAL A 143 4.53 -4.03 15.60
N ASN A 144 3.99 -4.12 16.81
CA ASN A 144 3.87 -3.00 17.75
C ASN A 144 5.22 -2.53 18.32
N ARG A 145 6.27 -3.35 18.19
CA ARG A 145 7.63 -2.99 18.62
C ARG A 145 8.47 -2.41 17.49
N LEU A 146 8.01 -2.43 16.24
CA LEU A 146 8.81 -1.95 15.11
C LEU A 146 9.20 -0.47 15.23
N GLU A 147 8.40 0.35 15.92
CA GLU A 147 8.74 1.76 16.17
C GLU A 147 9.90 1.96 17.15
N GLU A 148 10.27 0.94 17.94
CA GLU A 148 11.40 0.99 18.87
C GLU A 148 12.75 0.97 18.15
N PHE A 149 12.80 0.50 16.90
CA PHE A 149 14.04 0.29 16.15
C PHE A 149 14.19 1.30 15.01
N ASP A 150 15.29 2.05 15.00
CA ASP A 150 15.53 3.09 14.00
C ASP A 150 15.60 2.54 12.56
N ASN A 151 16.18 1.35 12.38
CA ASN A 151 16.26 0.65 11.09
C ASN A 151 14.90 0.19 10.54
N CYS A 152 13.85 0.13 11.37
CA CYS A 152 12.50 -0.28 10.97
C CYS A 152 11.53 0.91 10.88
N ARG A 153 11.76 1.97 11.69
CA ARG A 153 10.79 3.03 11.98
C ARG A 153 10.20 3.69 10.74
N GLU A 154 11.04 4.13 9.80
CA GLU A 154 10.59 4.82 8.59
C GLU A 154 9.83 3.87 7.65
N ALA A 155 10.39 2.69 7.40
CA ALA A 155 9.79 1.72 6.50
C ALA A 155 8.45 1.20 7.04
N TRP A 156 8.39 0.97 8.35
CA TRP A 156 7.16 0.61 9.04
C TRP A 156 6.08 1.68 8.90
N ARG A 157 6.41 2.96 9.10
CA ARG A 157 5.45 4.07 8.92
C ARG A 157 4.92 4.15 7.50
N LYS A 158 5.76 3.94 6.50
CA LYS A 158 5.33 3.88 5.08
C LYS A 158 4.37 2.70 4.86
N CYS A 159 4.72 1.49 5.30
CA CYS A 159 3.82 0.33 5.24
C CYS A 159 2.49 0.58 5.99
N GLN A 160 2.55 1.23 7.15
CA GLN A 160 1.37 1.56 7.94
C GLN A 160 0.46 2.56 7.23
N ALA A 161 1.01 3.53 6.50
CA ALA A 161 0.21 4.46 5.68
C ALA A 161 -0.60 3.70 4.62
N TRP A 162 0.03 2.77 3.89
CA TRP A 162 -0.63 1.90 2.91
C TRP A 162 -1.71 0.99 3.55
N LEU A 163 -1.47 0.52 4.78
CA LEU A 163 -2.43 -0.30 5.52
C LEU A 163 -3.62 0.48 6.07
N LYS A 164 -3.42 1.75 6.46
CA LYS A 164 -4.44 2.59 7.09
C LYS A 164 -5.41 3.14 6.06
N ASP A 165 -4.89 3.75 5.00
CA ASP A 165 -5.71 4.40 3.98
C ASP A 165 -5.02 4.33 2.61
N ILE A 166 -5.32 3.24 1.90
CA ILE A 166 -4.75 2.99 0.57
C ILE A 166 -5.20 4.04 -0.46
N GLU A 167 -6.44 4.54 -0.34
CA GLU A 167 -6.95 5.55 -1.27
C GLU A 167 -6.27 6.89 -1.03
N SER A 168 -6.05 7.30 0.23
CA SER A 168 -5.30 8.53 0.52
C SER A 168 -3.86 8.46 0.00
N ALA A 169 -3.16 7.35 0.22
CA ALA A 169 -1.80 7.15 -0.31
C ALA A 169 -1.78 7.23 -1.84
N ARG A 170 -2.75 6.58 -2.50
CA ARG A 170 -2.91 6.61 -3.96
C ARG A 170 -3.21 8.02 -4.48
N LEU A 171 -4.10 8.76 -3.82
CA LEU A 171 -4.45 10.12 -4.21
C LEU A 171 -3.27 11.08 -4.05
N GLN A 172 -2.47 10.96 -2.99
CA GLN A 172 -1.25 11.76 -2.81
C GLN A 172 -0.23 11.50 -3.91
N HIS A 173 0.01 10.22 -4.26
CA HIS A 173 0.87 9.85 -5.38
C HIS A 173 0.38 10.46 -6.70
N ASN A 174 -0.91 10.29 -7.01
CA ASN A 174 -1.49 10.80 -8.25
C ASN A 174 -1.53 12.33 -8.31
N GLN A 175 -1.67 12.99 -7.17
CA GLN A 175 -1.57 14.45 -7.08
C GLN A 175 -0.17 14.93 -7.43
N ALA A 176 0.87 14.33 -6.82
CA ALA A 176 2.26 14.68 -7.12
C ALA A 176 2.60 14.42 -8.60
N TYR A 177 2.17 13.28 -9.14
CA TYR A 177 2.29 12.99 -10.57
C TYR A 177 1.59 14.05 -11.42
N THR A 178 0.37 14.43 -11.05
CA THR A 178 -0.40 15.42 -11.82
C THR A 178 0.26 16.79 -11.81
N GLU A 179 0.74 17.25 -10.66
CA GLU A 179 1.45 18.53 -10.53
C GLU A 179 2.74 18.55 -11.36
N ALA A 180 3.49 17.45 -11.38
CA ALA A 180 4.66 17.29 -12.24
C ALA A 180 4.28 17.39 -13.73
N MET A 181 3.24 16.66 -14.16
CA MET A 181 2.76 16.69 -15.55
C MET A 181 2.25 18.06 -15.98
N LEU A 182 1.51 18.76 -15.11
CA LEU A 182 1.02 20.12 -15.40
C LEU A 182 2.16 21.13 -15.55
N THR A 183 3.28 20.90 -14.87
CA THR A 183 4.49 21.74 -14.95
C THR A 183 5.28 21.42 -16.21
N GLU A 184 5.56 20.14 -16.46
CA GLU A 184 6.35 19.67 -17.60
C GLU A 184 5.68 19.99 -18.94
N TYR A 185 4.35 19.82 -19.02
CA TYR A 185 3.56 20.03 -20.24
C TYR A 185 2.74 21.33 -20.20
N ALA A 186 3.22 22.35 -19.47
CA ALA A 186 2.49 23.61 -19.29
C ALA A 186 2.10 24.27 -20.62
N ASP A 187 2.97 24.24 -21.63
CA ASP A 187 2.70 24.82 -22.94
C ASP A 187 1.63 24.05 -23.71
N PHE A 188 1.62 22.71 -23.62
CA PHE A 188 0.56 21.88 -24.18
C PHE A 188 -0.80 22.28 -23.60
N PHE A 189 -0.95 22.34 -22.28
CA PHE A 189 -2.22 22.71 -21.65
C PHE A 189 -2.66 24.15 -21.93
N ARG A 190 -1.72 25.04 -22.29
CA ARG A 190 -1.99 26.42 -22.66
C ARG A 190 -2.47 26.55 -24.12
N GLN A 191 -2.02 25.66 -25.01
CA GLN A 191 -2.14 25.84 -26.46
C GLN A 191 -2.98 24.77 -27.18
N VAL A 192 -3.24 23.61 -26.56
CA VAL A 192 -3.97 22.49 -27.19
C VAL A 192 -5.39 22.88 -27.64
N GLU A 193 -5.96 23.92 -27.04
CA GLU A 193 -7.30 24.41 -27.32
C GLU A 193 -7.34 25.91 -27.56
N SER A 194 -8.48 26.43 -28.02
CA SER A 194 -8.65 27.86 -28.32
C SER A 194 -8.42 28.77 -27.12
N SER A 195 -8.58 28.24 -25.91
CA SER A 195 -8.20 28.88 -24.66
C SER A 195 -7.47 27.89 -23.75
N PRO A 196 -6.60 28.38 -22.84
CA PRO A 196 -5.91 27.52 -21.89
C PRO A 196 -6.89 26.68 -21.07
N LEU A 197 -6.56 25.40 -20.86
CA LEU A 197 -7.37 24.55 -19.99
C LEU A 197 -7.30 25.07 -18.55
N ASN A 198 -8.45 25.11 -17.88
CA ASN A 198 -8.47 25.40 -16.45
C ASN A 198 -7.89 24.21 -15.65
N PRO A 199 -7.52 24.41 -14.37
CA PRO A 199 -6.91 23.35 -13.57
C PRO A 199 -7.75 22.07 -13.45
N ALA A 200 -9.09 22.16 -13.44
CA ALA A 200 -9.94 20.97 -13.37
C ALA A 200 -9.95 20.19 -14.69
N GLN A 201 -10.00 20.88 -15.82
CA GLN A 201 -9.90 20.29 -17.16
C GLN A 201 -8.55 19.62 -17.37
N ALA A 202 -7.45 20.31 -17.05
CA ALA A 202 -6.11 19.76 -17.20
C ALA A 202 -5.89 18.52 -16.30
N ARG A 203 -6.40 18.54 -15.05
CA ARG A 203 -6.40 17.35 -14.19
C ARG A 203 -7.21 16.18 -14.78
N ALA A 204 -8.35 16.45 -15.40
CA ALA A 204 -9.12 15.40 -16.09
C ALA A 204 -8.35 14.83 -17.29
N VAL A 205 -7.61 15.67 -18.02
CA VAL A 205 -6.74 15.26 -19.13
C VAL A 205 -5.54 14.44 -18.67
N VAL A 206 -4.93 14.74 -17.52
CA VAL A 206 -3.77 13.99 -17.00
C VAL A 206 -4.16 12.64 -16.40
N ASN A 207 -5.38 12.50 -15.88
CA ASN A 207 -5.83 11.31 -15.18
C ASN A 207 -5.61 10.02 -16.01
N GLY A 208 -4.91 9.05 -15.42
CA GLY A 208 -4.48 7.81 -16.07
C GLY A 208 -5.30 6.58 -15.69
N GLU A 209 -6.46 6.73 -15.06
CA GLU A 209 -7.35 5.57 -14.82
C GLU A 209 -7.83 4.97 -16.15
N HIS A 210 -8.01 3.64 -16.17
CA HIS A 210 -8.56 2.95 -17.33
C HIS A 210 -9.97 3.43 -17.71
N SER A 211 -10.75 3.81 -16.70
CA SER A 211 -12.12 4.33 -16.85
C SER A 211 -12.29 5.58 -15.99
N LEU A 212 -12.64 6.69 -16.64
CA LEU A 212 -12.84 7.98 -15.99
C LEU A 212 -14.21 8.57 -16.35
N LEU A 213 -14.99 8.92 -15.33
CA LEU A 213 -16.21 9.72 -15.48
C LEU A 213 -15.91 11.18 -15.18
N VAL A 214 -16.12 12.06 -16.16
CA VAL A 214 -15.98 13.51 -16.01
C VAL A 214 -17.36 14.14 -15.90
N LEU A 215 -17.69 14.68 -14.72
CA LEU A 215 -18.94 15.41 -14.50
C LEU A 215 -18.79 16.85 -14.98
N ALA A 216 -19.60 17.25 -15.96
CA ALA A 216 -19.38 18.51 -16.67
C ALA A 216 -20.70 19.21 -17.07
N GLY A 217 -20.94 20.37 -16.46
CA GLY A 217 -22.13 21.21 -16.74
C GLY A 217 -22.15 21.78 -18.17
N ALA A 218 -23.25 22.42 -18.55
CA ALA A 218 -23.30 23.19 -19.80
C ALA A 218 -22.20 24.26 -19.82
N GLY A 219 -21.55 24.47 -20.98
CA GLY A 219 -20.48 25.46 -21.14
C GLY A 219 -19.13 25.15 -20.48
N SER A 220 -18.99 24.04 -19.74
CA SER A 220 -17.76 23.69 -19.00
C SER A 220 -16.58 23.20 -19.86
N GLY A 221 -16.70 23.21 -21.19
CA GLY A 221 -15.62 22.76 -22.10
C GLY A 221 -15.47 21.24 -22.23
N LYS A 222 -16.56 20.47 -22.15
CA LYS A 222 -16.56 19.01 -22.35
C LYS A 222 -15.78 18.56 -23.59
N THR A 223 -16.08 19.18 -24.73
CA THR A 223 -15.42 18.89 -26.01
C THR A 223 -13.93 19.23 -25.95
N SER A 224 -13.56 20.35 -25.32
CA SER A 224 -12.16 20.74 -25.11
C SER A 224 -11.39 19.68 -24.33
N VAL A 225 -12.00 19.09 -23.28
CA VAL A 225 -11.37 18.02 -22.48
C VAL A 225 -11.16 16.76 -23.32
N LEU A 226 -12.11 16.37 -24.17
CA LEU A 226 -11.98 15.19 -25.03
C LEU A 226 -10.87 15.36 -26.08
N VAL A 227 -10.84 16.50 -26.77
CA VAL A 227 -9.80 16.82 -27.76
C VAL A 227 -8.43 16.90 -27.10
N ALA A 228 -8.32 17.60 -25.98
CA ALA A 228 -7.08 17.68 -25.23
C ALA A 228 -6.64 16.31 -24.68
N ARG A 229 -7.57 15.42 -24.30
CA ARG A 229 -7.21 14.07 -23.87
C ARG A 229 -6.67 13.23 -25.03
N ALA A 230 -7.24 13.34 -26.23
CA ALA A 230 -6.68 12.68 -27.41
C ALA A 230 -5.26 13.21 -27.70
N GLY A 231 -5.09 14.54 -27.72
CA GLY A 231 -3.78 15.17 -27.90
C GLY A 231 -2.75 14.77 -26.83
N TRP A 232 -3.19 14.62 -25.58
CA TRP A 232 -2.34 14.19 -24.47
C TRP A 232 -1.80 12.77 -24.66
N LEU A 233 -2.66 11.83 -25.08
CA LEU A 233 -2.26 10.45 -25.34
C LEU A 233 -1.25 10.37 -26.50
N LEU A 234 -1.46 11.17 -27.55
CA LEU A 234 -0.52 11.26 -28.68
C LEU A 234 0.82 11.88 -28.27
N ALA A 235 0.79 13.02 -27.58
CA ALA A 235 1.99 13.76 -27.17
C ALA A 235 2.91 12.94 -26.28
N ARG A 236 2.33 12.03 -25.48
CA ARG A 236 3.08 11.11 -24.61
C ARG A 236 3.41 9.77 -25.26
N GLY A 237 2.97 9.52 -26.49
CA GLY A 237 3.15 8.23 -27.16
C GLY A 237 2.43 7.07 -26.45
N GLU A 238 1.39 7.36 -25.68
CA GLU A 238 0.59 6.34 -24.99
C GLU A 238 -0.44 5.67 -25.93
N ALA A 239 -0.74 6.32 -27.06
CA ALA A 239 -1.55 5.76 -28.14
C ALA A 239 -1.11 6.31 -29.49
N SER A 240 -1.25 5.51 -30.55
CA SER A 240 -1.26 6.00 -31.92
C SER A 240 -2.66 6.56 -32.27
N PRO A 241 -2.78 7.44 -33.28
CA PRO A 241 -4.07 8.02 -33.67
C PRO A 241 -5.18 6.99 -33.93
N GLU A 242 -4.85 5.86 -34.55
CA GLU A 242 -5.80 4.81 -34.92
C GLU A 242 -6.29 3.99 -33.71
N GLN A 243 -5.61 4.12 -32.56
CA GLN A 243 -6.01 3.52 -31.28
C GLN A 243 -7.01 4.40 -30.52
N ILE A 244 -7.32 5.60 -31.02
CA ILE A 244 -8.23 6.56 -30.39
C ILE A 244 -9.56 6.57 -31.15
N LEU A 245 -10.65 6.26 -30.45
CA LEU A 245 -12.01 6.36 -30.95
C LEU A 245 -12.79 7.40 -30.16
N LEU A 246 -13.35 8.39 -30.86
CA LEU A 246 -14.25 9.38 -30.28
C LEU A 246 -15.69 9.06 -30.67
N LEU A 247 -16.61 9.21 -29.72
CA LEU A 247 -18.04 8.94 -29.94
C LEU A 247 -18.90 10.14 -29.57
N ALA A 248 -19.87 10.44 -30.45
CA ALA A 248 -20.87 11.47 -30.24
C ALA A 248 -22.29 10.93 -30.50
N PHE A 249 -23.30 11.55 -29.92
CA PHE A 249 -24.70 11.14 -30.14
C PHE A 249 -25.25 11.56 -31.50
N GLY A 250 -24.97 12.80 -31.93
CA GLY A 250 -25.45 13.36 -33.19
C GLY A 250 -24.36 13.47 -34.25
N ARG A 251 -24.74 13.41 -35.53
CA ARG A 251 -23.81 13.55 -36.67
C ARG A 251 -23.06 14.88 -36.65
N LYS A 252 -23.79 15.98 -36.44
CA LYS A 252 -23.22 17.33 -36.33
C LYS A 252 -22.14 17.42 -35.24
N ALA A 253 -22.38 16.81 -34.08
CA ALA A 253 -21.39 16.78 -32.99
C ALA A 253 -20.16 15.93 -33.31
N ALA A 254 -20.31 14.89 -34.14
CA ALA A 254 -19.18 14.11 -34.64
C ALA A 254 -18.35 14.92 -35.64
N GLU A 255 -19.00 15.57 -36.61
CA GLU A 255 -18.37 16.43 -37.62
C GLU A 255 -17.61 17.60 -36.97
N GLU A 256 -18.24 18.31 -36.02
CA GLU A 256 -17.59 19.39 -35.27
C GLU A 256 -16.37 18.90 -34.47
N MET A 257 -16.41 17.67 -33.97
CA MET A 257 -15.28 17.08 -33.22
C MET A 257 -14.14 16.68 -34.15
N ASP A 258 -14.42 16.13 -35.32
CA ASP A 258 -13.42 15.82 -36.35
C ASP A 258 -12.73 17.08 -36.89
N GLU A 259 -13.49 18.13 -37.17
CA GLU A 259 -12.94 19.44 -37.55
C GLU A 259 -12.00 19.97 -36.48
N ARG A 260 -12.43 19.93 -35.22
CA ARG A 260 -11.62 20.40 -34.09
C ARG A 260 -10.35 19.57 -33.88
N ILE A 261 -10.42 18.25 -34.04
CA ILE A 261 -9.24 17.37 -33.97
C ILE A 261 -8.25 17.73 -35.08
N ARG A 262 -8.71 17.91 -36.32
CA ARG A 262 -7.86 18.30 -37.45
C ARG A 262 -7.17 19.65 -37.20
N GLU A 263 -7.92 20.63 -36.71
CA GLU A 263 -7.40 21.97 -36.41
C GLU A 263 -6.38 21.98 -35.27
N ARG A 264 -6.62 21.21 -34.20
CA ARG A 264 -5.83 21.27 -32.95
C ARG A 264 -4.68 20.28 -32.90
N LEU A 265 -4.89 19.09 -33.44
CA LEU A 265 -3.92 17.98 -33.37
C LEU A 265 -3.26 17.69 -34.72
N HIS A 266 -3.67 18.38 -35.79
CA HIS A 266 -3.09 18.26 -37.14
C HIS A 266 -3.05 16.82 -37.67
N THR A 267 -4.08 16.03 -37.33
CA THR A 267 -4.24 14.65 -37.80
C THR A 267 -5.67 14.43 -38.30
N GLU A 268 -5.80 13.57 -39.31
CA GLU A 268 -7.09 13.07 -39.79
C GLU A 268 -7.32 11.59 -39.41
N ASP A 269 -6.36 10.98 -38.70
CA ASP A 269 -6.33 9.55 -38.43
C ASP A 269 -7.18 9.17 -37.19
N ILE A 270 -7.48 10.14 -36.33
CA ILE A 270 -8.45 9.97 -35.25
C ILE A 270 -9.86 10.13 -35.84
N THR A 271 -10.68 9.09 -35.71
CA THR A 271 -12.05 9.12 -36.22
C THR A 271 -13.07 9.38 -35.11
N THR A 272 -13.93 10.39 -35.28
CA THR A 272 -15.16 10.53 -34.49
C THR A 272 -16.33 9.85 -35.18
N ARG A 273 -17.12 9.07 -34.43
CA ARG A 273 -18.30 8.40 -34.96
C ARG A 273 -19.53 8.64 -34.11
N THR A 274 -20.69 8.51 -34.74
CA THR A 274 -21.90 8.23 -33.97
C THR A 274 -21.95 6.77 -33.55
N PHE A 275 -22.69 6.45 -32.50
CA PHE A 275 -22.90 5.06 -32.08
C PHE A 275 -23.43 4.18 -33.23
N HIS A 276 -24.38 4.70 -34.03
CA HIS A 276 -24.92 3.99 -35.19
C HIS A 276 -23.86 3.77 -36.28
N ALA A 277 -23.03 4.77 -36.58
CA ALA A 277 -21.96 4.65 -37.56
C ALA A 277 -20.89 3.64 -37.11
N LEU A 278 -20.54 3.63 -35.83
CA LEU A 278 -19.64 2.62 -35.27
C LEU A 278 -20.24 1.21 -35.40
N ALA A 279 -21.49 1.02 -35.02
CA ALA A 279 -22.16 -0.27 -35.10
C ALA A 279 -22.18 -0.81 -36.53
N LEU A 280 -22.53 0.03 -37.51
CA LEU A 280 -22.51 -0.33 -38.93
C LEU A 280 -21.11 -0.74 -39.39
N HIS A 281 -20.08 0.00 -38.99
CA HIS A 281 -18.69 -0.33 -39.34
C HIS A 281 -18.25 -1.69 -38.77
N ILE A 282 -18.58 -1.97 -37.50
CA ILE A 282 -18.26 -3.26 -36.86
C ILE A 282 -18.95 -4.42 -37.62
N ILE A 283 -20.22 -4.26 -37.99
CA ILE A 283 -20.99 -5.27 -38.73
C ILE A 283 -20.37 -5.53 -40.12
N GLN A 284 -19.96 -4.48 -40.83
CA GLN A 284 -19.34 -4.59 -42.15
C GLN A 284 -17.99 -5.31 -42.10
N GLN A 285 -17.16 -5.00 -41.09
CA GLN A 285 -15.88 -5.68 -40.87
C GLN A 285 -16.07 -7.16 -40.52
N GLY A 286 -17.06 -7.48 -39.68
CA GLY A 286 -17.41 -8.86 -39.34
C GLY A 286 -17.92 -9.67 -40.55
N SER A 287 -18.75 -9.05 -41.39
CA SER A 287 -19.34 -9.69 -42.58
C SER A 287 -18.36 -9.89 -43.74
N LYS A 288 -17.34 -9.02 -43.88
CA LYS A 288 -16.28 -9.21 -44.89
C LYS A 288 -15.39 -10.41 -44.58
N LYS A 289 -15.09 -10.65 -43.30
CA LYS A 289 -14.25 -11.79 -42.87
C LYS A 289 -14.90 -13.16 -43.14
N SER A 290 -16.23 -13.24 -43.15
CA SER A 290 -16.96 -14.48 -43.47
C SER A 290 -17.09 -14.76 -44.97
N SER A 291 -16.95 -13.74 -45.83
CA SER A 291 -17.06 -13.89 -47.29
C SER A 291 -15.73 -14.33 -47.92
N ASP A 292 -14.58 -13.87 -47.41
CA ASP A 292 -13.25 -14.31 -47.90
C ASP A 292 -12.88 -15.74 -47.46
N SER A 293 -13.45 -16.23 -46.35
CA SER A 293 -13.27 -17.61 -45.88
C SER A 293 -14.14 -18.64 -46.61
N GLN A 294 -15.11 -18.20 -47.43
CA GLN A 294 -15.91 -19.07 -48.30
C GLN A 294 -15.40 -19.15 -49.75
N GLN A 295 -14.45 -18.28 -50.15
CA GLN A 295 -13.88 -18.28 -51.51
C GLN A 295 -12.55 -19.03 -51.66
N THR A 296 -11.93 -19.48 -50.56
CA THR A 296 -10.66 -20.24 -50.58
C THR A 296 -10.84 -21.77 -50.45
N GLY A 297 -12.08 -22.27 -50.51
CA GLY A 297 -12.43 -23.69 -50.35
C GLY A 297 -13.11 -24.33 -51.56
N LYS A 298 -12.75 -23.94 -52.79
CA LYS A 298 -13.16 -24.65 -54.02
C LYS A 298 -11.97 -25.02 -54.87
#